data_AF-A0A2D5ES42-F1
#
_entry.id   AF-A0A2D5ES42-F1
#
_cell.length_a   1.000
_cell.length_b   1.000
_cell.length_c   1.000
_cell.angle_alpha   90.00
_cell.angle_beta   90.00
_cell.angle_gamma   90.00
#
_symmetry.space_group_name_H-M   'P 1'
#
loop_
_entity.id
_entity.type
_entity.pdbx_description
1 polymer ?
#
loop_
_entity_poly.entity_id
_entity_poly.type
_entity_poly.pdbx_seq_one_letter_code
_entity_poly.pdbx_strand_id
1 'polypeptide(L)'
;MTRLLAAPLLLALAACLALGGCQSELRATGSAEGVGLERGTLAVRWAEAGRGLVHGEGRVESGAFWVALPDRPPPAAFEGGVALGELVLLPEGATVRLGTPLEGERGVDGEHALVYRDPELEAPSWAEAFPPGLSCARREVSTDGAAWALTPCEGLALRFADRAGLASRLPRD
;
A
#
# COMPACT_ATOMS: atom_id res chain seq x y z
N MET A 1 7.52 40.99 -46.35
CA MET A 1 8.51 40.47 -45.38
C MET A 1 7.95 40.64 -43.97
N THR A 2 7.71 39.52 -43.30
CA THR A 2 7.80 39.30 -41.84
C THR A 2 6.94 40.13 -40.88
N ARG A 3 5.86 39.56 -40.34
CA ARG A 3 5.36 39.70 -38.94
C ARG A 3 4.53 38.46 -38.57
N LEU A 4 5.07 37.58 -37.72
CA LEU A 4 4.72 37.40 -36.30
C LEU A 4 3.30 36.82 -36.09
N LEU A 5 3.21 35.50 -35.90
CA LEU A 5 2.16 34.83 -35.12
C LEU A 5 2.74 33.51 -34.59
N ALA A 6 3.50 33.62 -33.49
CA ALA A 6 3.91 32.49 -32.66
C ALA A 6 3.45 32.82 -31.23
N ALA A 7 2.35 32.22 -30.81
CA ALA A 7 1.92 31.98 -29.41
C ALA A 7 0.41 31.75 -29.42
N PRO A 8 -0.03 30.49 -29.35
CA PRO A 8 -0.71 30.11 -28.12
C PRO A 8 -0.43 28.64 -27.78
N LEU A 9 0.76 28.33 -27.26
CA LEU A 9 1.07 26.97 -26.80
C LEU A 9 1.63 26.94 -25.36
N LEU A 10 1.41 28.01 -24.59
CA LEU A 10 1.91 28.15 -23.22
C LEU A 10 0.81 28.21 -22.15
N LEU A 11 -0.47 28.08 -22.51
CA LEU A 11 -1.58 28.18 -21.55
C LEU A 11 -2.10 26.83 -21.04
N ALA A 12 -1.60 25.69 -21.54
CA ALA A 12 -2.10 24.37 -21.11
C ALA A 12 -1.34 23.76 -19.92
N LEU A 13 -0.11 24.20 -19.62
CA LEU A 13 0.69 23.61 -18.53
C LEU A 13 0.43 24.21 -17.13
N ALA A 14 -0.33 25.29 -17.03
CA ALA A 14 -0.53 26.02 -15.77
C ALA A 14 -1.83 25.66 -15.02
N ALA A 15 -2.62 24.68 -15.51
CA ALA A 15 -3.89 24.34 -14.88
C ALA A 15 -3.77 23.43 -13.64
N CYS A 16 -2.65 22.70 -13.47
CA CYS A 16 -2.45 21.86 -12.28
C CYS A 16 -1.97 22.61 -11.03
N LEU A 17 -1.45 23.84 -11.16
CA LEU A 17 -0.83 24.55 -10.03
C LEU A 17 -1.79 25.51 -9.30
N ALA A 18 -2.98 25.78 -9.86
CA ALA A 18 -3.87 26.84 -9.37
C ALA A 18 -5.08 26.34 -8.57
N LEU A 19 -5.33 25.03 -8.52
CA LEU A 19 -6.37 24.41 -7.69
C LEU A 19 -5.67 23.45 -6.74
N GLY A 20 -5.42 23.92 -5.52
CA GLY A 20 -4.59 23.25 -4.52
C GLY A 20 -4.82 21.74 -4.42
N GLY A 21 -3.71 21.02 -4.42
CA GLY A 21 -3.65 19.62 -4.00
C GLY A 21 -3.93 18.62 -5.11
N CYS A 22 -2.96 18.43 -6.02
CA CYS A 22 -2.53 17.06 -6.27
C CYS A 22 -1.93 16.57 -4.94
N GLN A 23 -2.77 16.24 -3.95
CA GLN A 23 -2.34 15.31 -2.93
C GLN A 23 -1.93 14.08 -3.73
N SER A 24 -0.63 13.81 -3.77
CA SER A 24 -0.11 12.59 -4.36
C SER A 24 -0.77 11.47 -3.58
N GLU A 25 -1.83 10.91 -4.15
CA GLU A 25 -2.50 9.74 -3.59
C GLU A 25 -1.41 8.71 -3.33
N LEU A 26 -1.24 8.38 -2.07
CA LEU A 26 -0.22 7.45 -1.61
C LEU A 26 -0.56 6.09 -2.24
N ARG A 27 0.17 5.68 -3.27
CA ARG A 27 -0.23 4.60 -4.17
C ARG A 27 0.82 3.51 -4.29
N ALA A 28 0.36 2.27 -4.35
CA ALA A 28 1.15 1.13 -4.80
C ALA A 28 0.46 0.44 -5.99
N THR A 29 1.24 -0.08 -6.93
CA THR A 29 0.75 -0.71 -8.17
C THR A 29 1.59 -1.91 -8.55
N GLY A 30 1.02 -2.79 -9.39
CA GLY A 30 1.77 -3.91 -9.95
C GLY A 30 0.86 -5.04 -10.43
N SER A 31 1.35 -6.27 -10.30
CA SER A 31 0.60 -7.49 -10.62
C SER A 31 0.16 -8.24 -9.36
N ALA A 32 -0.90 -9.02 -9.49
CA ALA A 32 -1.44 -9.86 -8.44
C ALA A 32 -1.72 -11.27 -8.97
N GLU A 33 -1.20 -12.28 -8.27
CA GLU A 33 -1.37 -13.71 -8.56
C GLU A 33 -1.83 -14.48 -7.31
N GLY A 34 -2.49 -15.63 -7.49
CA GLY A 34 -3.17 -16.35 -6.40
C GLY A 34 -4.66 -16.61 -6.61
N VAL A 35 -5.36 -16.96 -5.52
CA VAL A 35 -6.73 -17.53 -5.58
C VAL A 35 -7.79 -16.47 -5.92
N GLY A 36 -8.57 -16.70 -6.98
CA GLY A 36 -9.79 -15.92 -7.29
C GLY A 36 -9.55 -14.49 -7.81
N LEU A 37 -8.41 -14.26 -8.48
CA LEU A 37 -7.89 -12.92 -8.82
C LEU A 37 -8.31 -12.34 -10.18
N GLU A 38 -9.38 -12.84 -10.81
CA GLU A 38 -9.87 -12.18 -12.03
C GLU A 38 -10.30 -10.73 -11.74
N ARG A 39 -11.00 -10.54 -10.61
CA ARG A 39 -11.46 -9.25 -10.08
C ARG A 39 -11.53 -9.29 -8.55
N GLY A 40 -11.29 -8.15 -7.90
CA GLY A 40 -11.47 -8.03 -6.45
C GLY A 40 -11.27 -6.62 -5.92
N THR A 41 -11.81 -6.38 -4.72
CA THR A 41 -11.49 -5.18 -3.95
C THR A 41 -10.19 -5.45 -3.18
N LEU A 42 -9.25 -4.50 -3.21
CA LEU A 42 -8.03 -4.52 -2.43
C LEU A 42 -8.17 -3.56 -1.26
N ALA A 43 -7.69 -3.94 -0.09
CA ALA A 43 -7.71 -3.09 1.10
C ALA A 43 -6.32 -3.08 1.73
N VAL A 44 -5.99 -1.98 2.40
CA VAL A 44 -4.82 -1.91 3.28
C VAL A 44 -5.29 -2.01 4.72
N ARG A 45 -4.81 -3.03 5.42
CA ARG A 45 -5.07 -3.21 6.85
C ARG A 45 -3.83 -2.81 7.64
N TRP A 46 -3.97 -1.85 8.54
CA TRP A 46 -2.86 -1.37 9.37
C TRP A 46 -2.97 -1.90 10.81
N ALA A 47 -1.84 -2.33 11.38
CA ALA A 47 -1.64 -3.08 12.64
C ALA A 47 -1.54 -4.60 12.47
N GLU A 48 -1.18 -5.31 13.55
CA GLU A 48 -0.91 -6.75 13.55
C GLU A 48 -2.02 -7.58 12.87
N ALA A 49 -1.58 -8.64 12.18
CA ALA A 49 -2.39 -9.52 11.35
C ALA A 49 -3.74 -9.86 12.00
N GLY A 50 -4.83 -9.47 11.33
CA GLY A 50 -6.21 -9.80 11.73
C GLY A 50 -6.81 -8.95 12.85
N ARG A 51 -6.07 -7.96 13.39
CA ARG A 51 -6.60 -6.98 14.36
C ARG A 51 -6.63 -5.55 13.81
N GLY A 52 -6.04 -5.34 12.63
CA GLY A 52 -5.87 -4.02 12.05
C GLY A 52 -7.14 -3.36 11.52
N LEU A 53 -7.10 -2.02 11.49
CA LEU A 53 -8.13 -1.19 10.89
C LEU A 53 -7.85 -1.02 9.41
N VAL A 54 -8.92 -1.06 8.60
CA VAL A 54 -8.77 -0.78 7.17
C VAL A 54 -8.54 0.71 6.99
N HIS A 55 -7.50 1.05 6.24
CA HIS A 55 -7.18 2.44 5.92
C HIS A 55 -6.50 2.50 4.54
N GLY A 56 -7.28 2.26 3.49
CA GLY A 56 -6.82 2.19 2.10
C GLY A 56 -7.72 1.31 1.25
N GLU A 57 -7.96 1.71 0.01
CA GLU A 57 -8.80 0.97 -0.94
C GLU A 57 -8.12 0.92 -2.31
N GLY A 58 -8.29 -0.21 -2.98
CA GLY A 58 -7.76 -0.47 -4.29
C GLY A 58 -8.59 -1.51 -5.02
N ARG A 59 -8.11 -1.91 -6.19
CA ARG A 59 -8.74 -2.97 -6.98
C ARG A 59 -7.70 -3.85 -7.62
N VAL A 60 -8.09 -5.11 -7.81
CA VAL A 60 -7.45 -6.03 -8.74
C VAL A 60 -8.38 -6.20 -9.92
N GLU A 61 -7.85 -6.05 -11.13
CA GLU A 61 -8.55 -6.26 -12.38
C GLU A 61 -7.61 -6.88 -13.41
N SER A 62 -7.98 -8.05 -13.94
CA SER A 62 -7.19 -8.77 -14.96
C SER A 62 -5.73 -8.99 -14.55
N GLY A 63 -5.49 -9.30 -13.27
CA GLY A 63 -4.15 -9.55 -12.72
C GLY A 63 -3.30 -8.30 -12.47
N ALA A 64 -3.77 -7.10 -12.84
CA ALA A 64 -3.17 -5.85 -12.42
C ALA A 64 -3.82 -5.35 -11.13
N PHE A 65 -3.08 -4.66 -10.27
CA PHE A 65 -3.64 -4.01 -9.10
C PHE A 65 -3.17 -2.57 -8.95
N TRP A 66 -3.99 -1.80 -8.26
CA TRP A 66 -3.60 -0.55 -7.64
C TRP A 66 -4.26 -0.44 -6.27
N VAL A 67 -3.60 0.24 -5.35
CA VAL A 67 -4.18 0.61 -4.06
C VAL A 67 -3.81 2.04 -3.74
N ALA A 68 -4.80 2.77 -3.23
CA ALA A 68 -4.68 4.14 -2.81
C ALA A 68 -4.87 4.22 -1.30
N LEU A 69 -4.03 5.03 -0.67
CA LEU A 69 -4.15 5.43 0.72
C LEU A 69 -4.63 6.88 0.75
N PRO A 70 -5.71 7.17 1.47
CA PRO A 70 -6.27 8.52 1.52
C PRO A 70 -5.31 9.51 2.20
N ASP A 71 -4.57 9.05 3.21
CA ASP A 71 -3.67 9.86 4.03
C ASP A 71 -2.78 8.96 4.93
N ARG A 72 -2.29 9.54 6.03
CA ARG A 72 -1.51 8.88 7.07
C ARG A 72 -2.31 7.76 7.75
N PRO A 73 -1.68 6.63 8.14
CA PRO A 73 -2.35 5.59 8.93
C PRO A 73 -2.97 6.11 10.22
N PRO A 74 -3.99 5.44 10.77
CA PRO A 74 -4.57 5.82 12.05
C PRO A 74 -3.52 5.75 13.18
N PRO A 75 -3.57 6.62 14.21
CA PRO A 75 -2.58 6.63 15.30
C PRO A 75 -2.37 5.27 15.97
N ALA A 76 -3.43 4.46 16.07
CA ALA A 76 -3.39 3.13 16.67
C ALA A 76 -2.57 2.09 15.87
N ALA A 77 -2.19 2.39 14.62
CA ALA A 77 -1.37 1.52 13.79
C ALA A 77 0.14 1.72 13.99
N PHE A 78 0.55 2.76 14.72
CA PHE A 78 1.96 3.07 14.92
C PHE A 78 2.55 2.30 16.10
N GLU A 79 3.67 1.64 15.85
CA GLU A 79 4.56 1.05 16.85
C GLU A 79 5.93 1.70 16.68
N GLY A 80 6.36 2.48 17.68
CA GLY A 80 7.63 3.21 17.62
C GLY A 80 7.76 4.10 16.38
N GLY A 81 6.74 4.91 16.06
CA GLY A 81 6.81 5.83 14.92
C GLY A 81 6.69 5.17 13.53
N VAL A 82 6.46 3.86 13.46
CA VAL A 82 6.29 3.13 12.19
C VAL A 82 4.98 2.36 12.20
N ALA A 83 4.29 2.36 11.07
CA ALA A 83 3.10 1.54 10.84
C ALA A 83 3.36 0.57 9.68
N LEU A 84 2.96 -0.69 9.86
CA LEU A 84 2.98 -1.72 8.82
C LEU A 84 1.56 -1.99 8.32
N GLY A 85 1.40 -1.96 6.99
CA GLY A 85 0.15 -2.16 6.29
C GLY A 85 0.18 -3.45 5.47
N GLU A 86 -0.76 -4.35 5.74
CA GLU A 86 -0.96 -5.58 4.97
C GLU A 86 -1.86 -5.30 3.76
N LEU A 87 -1.56 -5.93 2.63
CA LEU A 87 -2.41 -5.92 1.44
C LEU A 87 -3.37 -7.11 1.52
N VAL A 88 -4.67 -6.83 1.54
CA VAL A 88 -5.71 -7.84 1.73
C VAL A 88 -6.69 -7.85 0.56
N LEU A 89 -6.88 -9.03 -0.02
CA LEU A 89 -7.84 -9.26 -1.09
C LEU A 89 -9.23 -9.58 -0.51
N LEU A 90 -10.22 -8.82 -0.95
CA LEU A 90 -11.63 -9.00 -0.63
C LEU A 90 -12.42 -9.49 -1.84
N PRO A 91 -13.65 -10.02 -1.64
CA PRO A 91 -14.59 -10.27 -2.72
C PRO A 91 -14.80 -9.02 -3.58
N GLU A 92 -15.11 -9.24 -4.85
CA GLU A 92 -15.51 -8.14 -5.72
C GLU A 92 -16.75 -7.44 -5.16
N GLY A 93 -16.76 -6.09 -5.19
CA GLY A 93 -17.86 -5.30 -4.68
C GLY A 93 -17.93 -5.23 -3.16
N ALA A 94 -16.96 -5.81 -2.45
CA ALA A 94 -16.84 -5.61 -1.01
C ALA A 94 -16.69 -4.11 -0.71
N THR A 95 -17.48 -3.62 0.25
CA THR A 95 -17.41 -2.25 0.71
C THR A 95 -16.34 -2.15 1.79
N VAL A 96 -15.33 -1.33 1.56
CA VAL A 96 -14.30 -1.01 2.55
C VAL A 96 -14.80 0.15 3.40
N ARG A 97 -14.91 -0.08 4.71
CA ARG A 97 -15.17 0.99 5.67
C ARG A 97 -13.90 1.30 6.43
N LEU A 98 -13.41 2.53 6.29
CA LEU A 98 -12.19 2.96 6.98
C LEU A 98 -12.42 2.96 8.50
N GLY A 99 -11.38 2.57 9.24
CA GLY A 99 -11.44 2.55 10.71
C GLY A 99 -12.26 1.40 11.30
N THR A 100 -12.70 0.42 10.51
CA THR A 100 -13.35 -0.79 11.01
C THR A 100 -12.50 -2.04 10.78
N PRO A 101 -12.73 -3.11 11.58
CA PRO A 101 -12.17 -4.43 11.28
C PRO A 101 -12.58 -4.90 9.88
N LEU A 102 -11.73 -5.72 9.28
CA LEU A 102 -11.97 -6.30 7.97
C LEU A 102 -12.62 -7.69 8.09
N GLU A 103 -13.72 -7.90 7.38
CA GLU A 103 -14.43 -9.18 7.32
C GLU A 103 -14.42 -9.75 5.90
N GLY A 104 -14.50 -11.07 5.78
CA GLY A 104 -14.65 -11.74 4.48
C GLY A 104 -13.40 -11.74 3.60
N GLU A 105 -12.20 -11.62 4.16
CA GLU A 105 -10.95 -11.68 3.39
C GLU A 105 -10.79 -13.02 2.64
N ARG A 106 -10.38 -12.92 1.37
CA ARG A 106 -10.07 -14.09 0.51
C ARG A 106 -8.60 -14.48 0.59
N GLY A 107 -7.73 -13.51 0.82
CA GLY A 107 -6.30 -13.76 0.97
C GLY A 107 -5.54 -12.52 1.41
N VAL A 108 -4.31 -12.76 1.87
CA VAL A 108 -3.38 -11.72 2.30
C VAL A 108 -2.06 -11.92 1.55
N ASP A 109 -1.45 -10.82 1.10
CA ASP A 109 -0.10 -10.89 0.56
C ASP A 109 0.91 -11.07 1.72
N GLY A 110 1.68 -12.15 1.67
CA GLY A 110 2.65 -12.49 2.72
C GLY A 110 4.09 -12.06 2.41
N GLU A 111 4.32 -11.53 1.21
CA GLU A 111 5.65 -11.20 0.67
C GLU A 111 5.93 -9.70 0.68
N HIS A 112 4.91 -8.84 0.66
CA HIS A 112 5.06 -7.40 0.67
C HIS A 112 4.23 -6.77 1.79
N ALA A 113 4.67 -5.58 2.19
CA ALA A 113 3.94 -4.72 3.10
C ALA A 113 4.08 -3.26 2.68
N LEU A 114 3.11 -2.44 3.06
CA LEU A 114 3.28 -0.99 3.08
C LEU A 114 3.92 -0.61 4.41
N VAL A 115 4.87 0.33 4.36
CA VAL A 115 5.54 0.86 5.54
C VAL A 115 5.28 2.35 5.56
N TYR A 116 4.76 2.86 6.66
CA TYR A 116 4.65 4.30 6.87
C TYR A 116 5.50 4.70 8.06
N ARG A 117 6.48 5.59 7.84
CA ARG A 117 7.30 6.15 8.91
C ARG A 117 6.84 7.57 9.21
N ASP A 118 6.47 7.83 10.46
CA ASP A 118 6.13 9.17 10.92
C ASP A 118 7.41 10.03 10.99
N PRO A 119 7.47 11.18 10.28
CA PRO A 119 8.61 12.10 10.38
C PRO A 119 8.78 12.73 11.77
N GLU A 120 7.74 12.72 12.60
CA GLU A 120 7.74 13.37 13.93
C GLU A 120 8.15 12.43 15.07
N LEU A 121 8.29 11.13 14.80
CA LEU A 121 8.58 10.11 15.80
C LEU A 121 9.89 9.39 15.48
N GLU A 122 10.60 9.00 16.55
CA GLU A 122 11.79 8.17 16.42
C GLU A 122 11.38 6.76 15.97
N ALA A 123 11.95 6.30 14.85
CA ALA A 123 11.70 4.98 14.29
C ALA A 123 12.62 3.93 14.93
N PRO A 124 12.20 2.67 15.10
CA PRO A 124 13.09 1.59 15.47
C PRO A 124 14.18 1.41 14.41
N SER A 125 15.33 0.89 14.83
CA SER A 125 16.53 0.76 13.98
C SER A 125 16.28 -0.03 12.68
N TRP A 126 15.46 -1.07 12.73
CA TRP A 126 15.11 -1.85 11.52
C TRP A 126 14.39 -0.99 10.46
N ALA A 127 13.67 0.05 10.89
CA ALA A 127 12.88 0.89 10.01
C ALA A 127 13.64 2.12 9.49
N GLU A 128 14.89 2.34 9.92
CA GLU A 128 15.71 3.47 9.46
C GLU A 128 15.97 3.45 7.95
N ALA A 129 15.97 2.25 7.35
CA ALA A 129 16.11 2.06 5.91
C ALA A 129 14.91 2.60 5.11
N PHE A 130 13.77 2.85 5.76
CA PHE A 130 12.59 3.42 5.12
C PHE A 130 12.58 4.95 5.30
N PRO A 131 12.42 5.73 4.22
CA PRO A 131 12.29 7.17 4.33
C PRO A 131 10.99 7.55 5.07
N PRO A 132 10.93 8.74 5.71
CA PRO A 132 9.69 9.27 6.26
C PRO A 132 8.58 9.33 5.21
N GLY A 133 7.34 9.02 5.61
CA GLY A 133 6.19 8.85 4.72
C GLY A 133 5.98 7.40 4.30
N LEU A 134 5.25 7.20 3.19
CA LEU A 134 4.97 5.86 2.67
C LEU A 134 6.17 5.28 1.92
N SER A 135 6.41 4.00 2.14
CA SER A 135 7.29 3.15 1.35
C SER A 135 6.68 1.76 1.23
N CYS A 136 7.28 0.93 0.40
CA CYS A 136 6.92 -0.47 0.28
C CYS A 136 8.09 -1.32 0.76
N ALA A 137 7.76 -2.46 1.38
CA ALA A 137 8.72 -3.44 1.83
C ALA A 137 8.47 -4.78 1.15
N ARG A 138 9.55 -5.50 0.88
CA ARG A 138 9.51 -6.93 0.59
C ARG A 138 10.06 -7.68 1.78
N ARG A 139 9.43 -8.79 2.12
CA ARG A 139 9.87 -9.69 3.17
C ARG A 139 11.14 -10.40 2.74
N GLU A 140 12.12 -10.41 3.62
CA GLU A 140 13.36 -11.16 3.46
C GLU A 140 13.51 -12.14 4.61
N VAL A 141 14.04 -13.32 4.29
CA VAL A 141 14.36 -14.33 5.30
C VAL A 141 15.70 -13.94 5.93
N SER A 142 15.67 -13.53 7.20
CA SER A 142 16.86 -13.30 8.01
C SER A 142 17.08 -14.47 8.97
N THR A 143 18.31 -14.63 9.44
CA THR A 143 18.66 -15.58 10.51
C THR A 143 17.94 -15.28 11.83
N ASP A 144 17.52 -14.03 12.03
CA ASP A 144 16.84 -13.58 13.25
C ASP A 144 15.31 -13.50 13.11
N GLY A 145 14.76 -14.02 12.00
CA GLY A 145 13.33 -14.00 11.68
C GLY A 145 13.00 -13.26 10.39
N ALA A 146 11.78 -12.73 10.28
CA ALA A 146 11.37 -11.96 9.12
C ALA A 146 11.98 -10.55 9.16
N ALA A 147 12.76 -10.20 8.13
CA ALA A 147 13.23 -8.85 7.89
C ALA A 147 12.42 -8.19 6.77
N TRP A 148 12.42 -6.87 6.74
CA TRP A 148 11.77 -6.07 5.70
C TRP A 148 12.83 -5.25 4.97
N ALA A 149 12.89 -5.40 3.65
CA ALA A 149 13.77 -4.62 2.79
C ALA A 149 12.96 -3.63 1.96
N LEU A 150 13.50 -2.42 1.80
CA LEU A 150 12.90 -1.38 0.97
C LEU A 150 12.76 -1.88 -0.48
N THR A 151 11.56 -1.72 -1.05
CA THR A 151 11.26 -2.06 -2.45
C THR A 151 10.45 -0.93 -3.09
N PRO A 152 10.53 -0.73 -4.42
CA PRO A 152 9.64 0.21 -5.11
C PRO A 152 8.16 -0.14 -4.89
N CYS A 153 7.32 0.87 -4.73
CA CYS A 153 5.86 0.69 -4.65
C CYS A 153 5.20 0.48 -6.02
N GLU A 154 5.95 0.66 -7.11
CA GLU A 154 5.52 0.39 -8.47
C GLU A 154 6.06 -0.96 -8.93
N GLY A 155 5.23 -1.72 -9.64
CA GLY A 155 5.63 -3.02 -10.18
C GLY A 155 5.77 -4.13 -9.13
N LEU A 156 5.07 -4.00 -7.99
CA LEU A 156 5.00 -5.07 -7.00
C LEU A 156 4.36 -6.33 -7.59
N ALA A 157 4.80 -7.51 -7.16
CA ALA A 157 4.24 -8.79 -7.59
C ALA A 157 3.57 -9.48 -6.40
N LEU A 158 2.31 -9.13 -6.14
CA LEU A 158 1.57 -9.64 -4.98
C LEU A 158 1.16 -11.09 -5.18
N ARG A 159 1.23 -11.85 -4.09
CA ARG A 159 0.85 -13.27 -4.04
C ARG A 159 -0.12 -13.51 -2.91
N PHE A 160 -1.41 -13.55 -3.24
CA PHE A 160 -2.46 -13.79 -2.26
C PHE A 160 -2.59 -15.29 -1.98
N ALA A 161 -2.31 -15.67 -0.74
CA ALA A 161 -2.59 -17.00 -0.21
C ALA A 161 -3.87 -16.98 0.64
N ASP A 162 -4.54 -18.11 0.75
CA ASP A 162 -5.63 -18.27 1.71
C ASP A 162 -5.11 -18.12 3.15
N ARG A 163 -5.99 -17.74 4.09
CA ARG A 163 -5.60 -17.51 5.49
C ARG A 163 -5.03 -18.78 6.15
N ALA A 164 -5.44 -19.95 5.68
CA ALA A 164 -4.90 -21.25 6.11
C ALA A 164 -3.42 -21.41 5.69
N GLY A 165 -3.05 -20.93 4.51
CA GLY A 165 -1.68 -20.89 4.02
C GLY A 165 -0.76 -19.98 4.84
N LEU A 166 -1.24 -18.82 5.31
CA LEU A 166 -0.43 -17.87 6.09
C LEU A 166 -0.05 -18.42 7.48
N ALA A 167 -0.96 -19.10 8.17
CA ALA A 167 -0.71 -19.70 9.49
C ALA A 167 0.34 -20.81 9.49
N SER A 168 0.67 -21.36 8.31
CA SER A 168 1.75 -22.34 8.14
C SER A 168 3.12 -21.71 7.83
N ARG A 169 3.16 -20.39 7.59
CA ARG A 169 4.37 -19.65 7.16
C ARG A 169 4.87 -18.64 8.18
N LEU A 170 4.13 -18.42 9.26
CA LEU A 170 4.64 -17.68 10.42
C LEU A 170 5.52 -18.61 11.26
N PRO A 171 6.69 -18.16 11.75
CA PRO A 171 7.43 -18.89 12.75
C PRO A 171 6.48 -19.20 13.91
N ARG A 172 6.39 -20.48 14.28
CA ARG A 172 5.78 -20.84 15.57
C ARG A 172 6.85 -20.57 16.61
N ASP A 173 6.54 -19.67 17.54
CA ASP A 173 7.31 -19.51 18.77
C ASP A 173 7.39 -20.85 19.54
#